data_AF-A0A6G7Y4R0-F1
#
_entry.id   AF-A0A6G7Y4R0-F1
#
_cell.length_a   1.000
_cell.length_b   1.000
_cell.length_c   1.000
_cell.angle_alpha   90.00
_cell.angle_beta   90.00
_cell.angle_gamma   90.00
#
_symmetry.space_group_name_H-M   'P 1'
#
loop_
_entity.id
_entity.type
_entity.pdbx_description
1 polymer ?
#
loop_
_entity_poly.entity_id
_entity_poly.type
_entity_poly.pdbx_seq_one_letter_code
_entity_poly.pdbx_strand_id
1 'polypeptide(L)'
;MAAAGVPPRRRGVPRHRVLLRRRESLLGADYPAQLGAAFAADLAAAEPHPRWLRRVDELGCEHGFLWLTESELAAGPTPPAADPRAASDRRTEMESRGEGFLSAWDSPWGRDDIWLVERDDPNAGLAPQDRWANPSNGYAEPFGDGAADWAAPLRGFSHLGGTTFHAQDLPDGLTPWFLELEEFGPLNFGGGCLQLDLESDTFDWAC
;
A
#
# COMPACT_ATOMS: atom_id res chain seq x y z
N MET A 1 -36.67 -42.62 29.68
CA MET A 1 -36.24 -42.73 28.27
C MET A 1 -35.86 -41.35 27.78
N ALA A 2 -34.78 -41.29 27.00
CA ALA A 2 -33.85 -40.17 26.92
C ALA A 2 -34.35 -38.91 26.19
N ALA A 3 -33.93 -37.76 26.73
CA ALA A 3 -33.92 -36.47 26.05
C ALA A 3 -32.92 -36.51 24.88
N ALA A 4 -33.37 -36.18 23.67
CA ALA A 4 -32.52 -36.08 22.49
C ALA A 4 -31.75 -34.75 22.53
N GLY A 5 -30.42 -34.86 22.60
CA GLY A 5 -29.48 -33.77 22.87
C GLY A 5 -29.22 -32.84 21.70
N VAL A 6 -28.77 -31.63 22.06
CA VAL A 6 -28.19 -30.61 21.19
C VAL A 6 -26.92 -31.19 20.53
N PRO A 7 -26.75 -31.11 19.20
CA PRO A 7 -25.52 -31.56 18.54
C PRO A 7 -24.36 -30.61 18.87
N PRO A 8 -23.14 -31.13 19.11
CA PRO A 8 -21.98 -30.30 19.42
C PRO A 8 -21.51 -29.48 18.20
N ARG A 9 -21.07 -28.24 18.44
CA ARG A 9 -20.41 -27.40 17.45
C ARG A 9 -19.18 -28.12 16.88
N ARG A 10 -19.21 -28.50 15.60
CA ARG A 10 -17.98 -28.86 14.88
C ARG A 10 -17.40 -27.61 14.22
N ARG A 11 -16.38 -27.03 14.87
CA ARG A 11 -15.37 -26.21 14.19
C ARG A 11 -14.71 -27.10 13.13
N GLY A 12 -15.04 -26.89 11.87
CA GLY A 12 -14.30 -27.42 10.73
C GLY A 12 -13.18 -26.44 10.39
N VAL A 13 -11.94 -26.87 10.63
CA VAL A 13 -10.71 -26.15 10.28
C VAL A 13 -10.42 -26.41 8.80
N PRO A 14 -10.29 -25.40 7.92
CA PRO A 14 -9.46 -25.54 6.74
C PRO A 14 -8.00 -25.65 7.22
N ARG A 15 -7.50 -26.88 7.26
CA ARG A 15 -6.08 -27.16 7.39
C ARG A 15 -5.43 -26.83 6.05
N HIS A 16 -5.09 -25.56 5.85
CA HIS A 16 -4.10 -25.19 4.84
C HIS A 16 -2.78 -24.95 5.55
N ARG A 17 -1.91 -25.96 5.42
CA ARG A 17 -0.49 -25.82 5.65
C ARG A 17 0.02 -24.96 4.49
N VAL A 18 0.23 -23.68 4.70
CA VAL A 18 0.99 -22.84 3.78
C VAL A 18 2.30 -22.50 4.48
N LEU A 19 3.37 -23.07 3.93
CA LEU A 19 4.75 -22.73 4.23
C LEU A 19 5.00 -21.31 3.72
N LEU A 20 5.09 -20.33 4.60
CA LEU A 20 5.71 -19.05 4.26
C LEU A 20 7.22 -19.21 4.44
N ARG A 21 7.93 -19.45 3.32
CA ARG A 21 9.39 -19.37 3.28
C ARG A 21 9.82 -17.90 3.34
N ARG A 22 10.75 -17.65 4.27
CA ARG A 22 11.77 -16.60 4.40
C ARG A 22 11.39 -15.10 4.26
N ARG A 23 11.48 -14.50 5.44
CA ARG A 23 11.68 -13.12 5.90
C ARG A 23 12.92 -12.40 5.31
N GLU A 24 13.21 -12.54 4.02
CA GLU A 24 14.43 -11.98 3.40
C GLU A 24 14.14 -11.48 1.98
N SER A 25 13.59 -10.27 1.84
CA SER A 25 13.75 -9.43 0.65
C SER A 25 13.21 -8.03 0.93
N LEU A 26 14.01 -7.22 1.61
CA LEU A 26 13.84 -5.76 1.52
C LEU A 26 15.19 -5.06 1.52
N LEU A 27 16.22 -5.71 2.04
CA LEU A 27 17.55 -5.17 2.16
C LEU A 27 18.44 -6.40 1.91
N GLY A 28 19.40 -6.34 0.98
CA GLY A 28 20.10 -7.50 0.41
C GLY A 28 20.58 -8.57 1.42
N ALA A 29 21.07 -9.72 0.94
CA ALA A 29 21.38 -10.89 1.77
C ALA A 29 22.26 -10.65 3.04
N ASP A 30 22.93 -9.50 3.13
CA ASP A 30 23.78 -9.06 4.24
C ASP A 30 23.08 -8.12 5.25
N TYR A 31 21.87 -7.61 4.99
CA TYR A 31 21.23 -6.61 5.86
C TYR A 31 20.75 -7.15 7.22
N PRO A 32 20.25 -8.39 7.36
CA PRO A 32 19.92 -8.93 8.68
C PRO A 32 21.13 -8.99 9.62
N ALA A 33 22.35 -9.07 9.09
CA ALA A 33 23.58 -9.04 9.88
C ALA A 33 23.99 -7.63 10.34
N GLN A 34 23.39 -6.58 9.75
CA GLN A 34 23.61 -5.17 10.09
C GLN A 34 22.55 -4.62 11.05
N LEU A 35 21.42 -5.32 11.19
CA LEU A 35 20.40 -5.01 12.20
C LEU A 35 20.89 -5.51 13.56
N GLY A 36 21.12 -4.59 14.50
CA GLY A 36 21.47 -4.96 15.87
C GLY A 36 20.49 -5.98 16.45
N ALA A 37 20.98 -6.91 17.27
CA ALA A 37 20.19 -8.03 17.82
C ALA A 37 18.87 -7.59 18.49
N ALA A 38 18.83 -6.37 19.04
CA ALA A 38 17.64 -5.77 19.62
C ALA A 38 16.53 -5.51 18.59
N PHE A 39 16.87 -4.97 17.41
CA PHE A 39 15.90 -4.74 16.33
C PHE A 39 15.34 -6.05 15.79
N ALA A 40 16.20 -7.07 15.59
CA ALA A 40 15.76 -8.37 15.11
C ALA A 40 14.80 -9.08 16.09
N ALA A 41 15.04 -8.90 17.40
CA ALA A 41 14.18 -9.40 18.47
C ALA A 41 12.84 -8.65 18.53
N ASP A 42 12.86 -7.32 18.42
CA ASP A 42 11.65 -6.48 18.39
C ASP A 42 10.76 -6.83 17.19
N LEU A 43 11.35 -6.90 15.99
CA LEU A 43 10.64 -7.33 14.77
C LEU A 43 10.10 -8.77 14.88
N ALA A 44 10.76 -9.64 15.65
CA ALA A 44 10.28 -11.03 15.84
C ALA A 44 9.12 -11.11 16.85
N ALA A 45 9.02 -10.14 17.76
CA ALA A 45 7.93 -10.02 18.73
C ALA A 45 6.73 -9.24 18.17
N ALA A 46 6.91 -8.49 17.09
CA ALA A 46 5.85 -7.73 16.43
C ALA A 46 4.72 -8.66 15.96
N GLU A 47 3.50 -8.40 16.44
CA GLU A 47 2.30 -9.06 15.94
C GLU A 47 1.67 -8.18 14.86
N PRO A 48 1.53 -8.69 13.62
CA PRO A 48 0.89 -7.92 12.57
C PRO A 48 -0.58 -7.70 12.91
N HIS A 49 -1.09 -6.50 12.61
CA HIS A 49 -2.50 -6.21 12.75
C HIS A 49 -3.32 -7.19 11.88
N PRO A 50 -4.47 -7.71 12.36
CA PRO A 50 -5.27 -8.70 11.60
C PRO A 50 -5.76 -8.24 10.23
N ARG A 51 -5.77 -6.93 10.00
CA ARG A 51 -6.15 -6.29 8.72
C ARG A 51 -4.99 -5.60 8.00
N TRP A 52 -3.76 -5.99 8.33
CA TRP A 52 -2.58 -5.61 7.56
C TRP A 52 -2.49 -6.42 6.28
N LEU A 53 -2.22 -5.74 5.17
CA LEU A 53 -1.97 -6.30 3.86
C LEU A 53 -0.56 -5.91 3.45
N ARG A 54 0.29 -6.92 3.24
CA ARG A 54 1.65 -6.74 2.70
C ARG A 54 1.63 -6.97 1.20
N ARG A 55 2.12 -6.00 0.42
CA ARG A 55 2.30 -6.07 -1.03
C ARG A 55 3.77 -5.86 -1.38
N VAL A 56 4.15 -6.29 -2.56
CA VAL A 56 5.51 -6.14 -3.10
C VAL A 56 5.34 -5.67 -4.54
N ASP A 57 6.02 -4.60 -4.91
CA ASP A 57 6.01 -4.09 -6.29
C ASP A 57 6.96 -4.89 -7.19
N GLU A 58 7.02 -4.53 -8.47
CA GLU A 58 7.92 -5.18 -9.44
C GLU A 58 9.42 -5.00 -9.13
N LEU A 59 9.81 -3.96 -8.38
CA LEU A 59 11.18 -3.73 -7.92
C LEU A 59 11.54 -4.53 -6.66
N GLY A 60 10.56 -5.21 -6.05
CA GLY A 60 10.75 -5.95 -4.81
C GLY A 60 10.61 -5.09 -3.55
N CYS A 61 10.15 -3.85 -3.64
CA CYS A 61 9.89 -3.00 -2.49
C CYS A 61 8.59 -3.40 -1.78
N GLU A 62 8.62 -3.52 -0.46
CA GLU A 62 7.44 -3.90 0.31
C GLU A 62 6.58 -2.70 0.69
N HIS A 63 5.27 -2.87 0.51
CA HIS A 63 4.23 -1.91 0.84
C HIS A 63 3.29 -2.50 1.87
N GLY A 64 2.92 -1.71 2.88
CA GLY A 64 2.01 -2.12 3.95
C GLY A 64 0.75 -1.29 3.97
N PHE A 65 -0.40 -1.92 3.75
CA PHE A 65 -1.71 -1.29 3.88
C PHE A 65 -2.41 -1.79 5.14
N LEU A 66 -3.01 -0.88 5.89
CA LEU A 66 -3.65 -1.19 7.15
C LEU A 66 -5.08 -0.65 7.17
N TRP A 67 -6.06 -1.55 7.12
CA TRP A 67 -7.46 -1.16 7.25
C TRP A 67 -7.84 -0.97 8.71
N LEU A 68 -8.10 0.28 9.07
CA LEU A 68 -8.58 0.67 10.39
C LEU A 68 -10.11 0.63 10.45
N THR A 69 -10.66 0.28 11.61
CA THR A 69 -12.05 0.59 11.98
C THR A 69 -12.17 2.09 12.26
N GLU A 70 -13.40 2.59 12.25
CA GLU A 70 -13.71 3.92 12.75
C GLU A 70 -13.17 4.15 14.18
N SER A 71 -13.30 3.16 15.06
CA SER A 71 -12.77 3.27 16.43
C SER A 71 -11.25 3.35 16.51
N GLU A 72 -10.52 2.60 15.68
CA GLU A 72 -9.06 2.66 15.65
C GLU A 72 -8.57 3.97 15.03
N LEU A 73 -9.24 4.44 13.96
CA LEU A 73 -8.93 5.73 13.36
C LEU A 73 -9.19 6.88 14.35
N ALA A 74 -10.31 6.83 15.09
CA ALA A 74 -10.69 7.83 16.09
C ALA A 74 -9.79 7.79 17.33
N ALA A 75 -9.25 6.62 17.70
CA ALA A 75 -8.28 6.49 18.79
C ALA A 75 -6.96 7.22 18.49
N GLY A 76 -6.68 7.47 17.22
CA GLY A 76 -5.47 8.17 16.78
C GLY A 76 -4.23 7.27 16.73
N PRO A 77 -3.07 7.84 16.36
CA PRO A 77 -1.85 7.07 16.18
C PRO A 77 -1.38 6.46 17.50
N THR A 78 -0.94 5.21 17.45
CA THR A 78 -0.17 4.62 18.56
C THR A 78 1.26 5.16 18.49
N PRO A 79 1.82 5.69 19.59
CA PRO A 79 3.22 6.11 19.61
C PRO A 79 4.14 4.96 19.18
N PRO A 80 5.22 5.23 18.43
CA PRO A 80 6.17 4.19 18.07
C PRO A 80 6.75 3.54 19.33
N ALA A 81 7.07 2.26 19.24
CA ALA A 81 7.84 1.58 20.27
C ALA A 81 9.16 2.33 20.52
N ALA A 82 9.68 2.22 21.74
CA ALA A 82 10.97 2.83 22.09
C ALA A 82 12.05 2.38 21.09
N ASP A 83 12.87 3.32 20.61
CA ASP A 83 13.92 3.03 19.63
C ASP A 83 14.85 1.92 20.13
N PRO A 84 14.83 0.72 19.52
CA PRO A 84 15.61 -0.41 20.00
C PRO A 84 17.10 -0.28 19.64
N ARG A 85 17.49 0.72 18.85
CA ARG A 85 18.88 0.95 18.41
C ARG A 85 19.73 1.52 19.53
N ALA A 86 20.99 1.09 19.58
CA ALA A 86 21.97 1.70 20.47
C ALA A 86 22.23 3.15 20.06
N ALA A 87 22.66 4.00 21.00
CA ALA A 87 22.91 5.41 20.71
C ALA A 87 23.98 5.63 19.62
N SER A 88 24.92 4.70 19.47
CA SER A 88 25.93 4.67 18.40
C SER A 88 25.34 4.41 17.01
N ASP A 89 24.17 3.77 16.96
CA ASP A 89 23.52 3.31 15.73
C ASP A 89 22.39 4.25 15.31
N ARG A 90 22.13 5.30 16.12
CA ARG A 90 21.19 6.36 15.79
C ARG A 90 21.87 7.32 14.84
N ARG A 91 21.23 7.57 13.69
CA ARG A 91 21.74 8.50 12.68
C ARG A 91 21.32 9.92 13.00
N THR A 92 22.12 10.87 12.55
CA THR A 92 21.72 12.28 12.58
C THR A 92 20.59 12.53 11.57
N GLU A 93 19.79 13.57 11.80
CA GLU A 93 18.72 13.97 10.89
C GLU A 93 19.24 14.23 9.46
N MET A 94 20.47 14.75 9.34
CA MET A 94 21.10 15.02 8.04
C MET A 94 21.51 13.73 7.29
N GLU A 95 21.98 12.70 8.00
CA GLU A 95 22.26 11.38 7.42
C GLU A 95 20.98 10.63 7.03
N SER A 96 19.86 10.95 7.69
CA SER A 96 18.55 10.34 7.44
C SER A 96 17.80 10.96 6.26
N ARG A 97 18.23 12.15 5.78
CA ARG A 97 17.65 12.87 4.63
C ARG A 97 18.22 12.46 3.27
N GLY A 98 19.21 11.56 3.22
CA GLY A 98 19.67 10.97 1.96
C GLY A 98 18.67 9.94 1.43
N GLU A 99 18.54 9.83 0.10
CA GLU A 99 17.74 8.81 -0.56
C GLU A 99 18.10 7.42 -0.01
N GLY A 100 17.12 6.73 0.61
CA GLY A 100 17.30 5.39 1.17
C GLY A 100 17.55 5.27 2.69
N PHE A 101 17.51 6.37 3.46
CA PHE A 101 17.85 6.33 4.90
C PHE A 101 16.76 6.74 5.88
N LEU A 102 15.51 6.85 5.41
CA LEU A 102 14.35 7.18 6.24
C LEU A 102 14.07 6.06 7.25
N SER A 103 13.97 6.42 8.53
CA SER A 103 13.64 5.53 9.64
C SER A 103 12.56 6.18 10.49
N ALA A 104 11.55 5.41 10.88
CA ALA A 104 10.42 5.91 11.68
C ALA A 104 10.85 6.52 13.04
N TRP A 105 12.03 6.16 13.54
CA TRP A 105 12.61 6.72 14.78
C TRP A 105 13.47 7.97 14.55
N ASP A 106 14.01 8.16 13.34
CA ASP A 106 14.86 9.33 13.00
C ASP A 106 14.06 10.45 12.32
N SER A 107 12.88 10.13 11.81
CA SER A 107 12.02 11.06 11.07
C SER A 107 10.56 10.84 11.49
N PRO A 108 10.13 11.43 12.62
CA PRO A 108 8.73 11.39 13.02
C PRO A 108 7.94 12.31 12.07
N TRP A 109 7.45 11.75 10.97
CA TRP A 109 6.55 12.47 10.08
C TRP A 109 5.20 12.68 10.74
N GLY A 110 4.59 13.83 10.45
CA GLY A 110 3.24 14.15 10.90
C GLY A 110 2.21 13.21 10.29
N ARG A 111 1.03 13.17 10.90
CA ARG A 111 -0.16 12.59 10.29
C ARG A 111 -0.75 13.64 9.36
N ASP A 112 -0.92 13.28 8.10
CA ASP A 112 -1.74 14.03 7.15
C ASP A 112 -3.05 13.28 6.93
N ASP A 113 -4.17 14.00 7.05
CA ASP A 113 -5.48 13.48 6.70
C ASP A 113 -5.76 13.79 5.24
N ILE A 114 -6.12 12.76 4.47
CA ILE A 114 -6.58 12.89 3.10
C ILE A 114 -8.09 12.65 3.04
N TRP A 115 -8.79 13.40 2.20
CA TRP A 115 -10.23 13.27 2.01
C TRP A 115 -10.55 13.19 0.51
N LEU A 116 -11.63 12.47 0.20
CA LEU A 116 -12.17 12.44 -1.15
C LEU A 116 -12.92 13.75 -1.42
N VAL A 117 -12.66 14.32 -2.59
CA VAL A 117 -13.44 15.42 -3.16
C VAL A 117 -14.10 14.93 -4.45
N GLU A 118 -15.27 15.47 -4.77
CA GLU A 118 -15.91 15.18 -6.05
C GLU A 118 -15.03 15.68 -7.20
N ARG A 119 -14.96 14.86 -8.25
CA ARG A 119 -14.18 15.12 -9.46
C ARG A 119 -15.08 14.88 -10.67
N ASP A 120 -15.14 15.87 -11.56
CA ASP A 120 -15.85 15.71 -12.83
C ASP A 120 -14.96 14.94 -13.79
N ASP A 121 -15.19 13.63 -13.86
CA ASP A 121 -14.35 12.69 -14.59
C ASP A 121 -15.25 11.76 -15.42
N PRO A 122 -15.16 11.78 -16.77
CA PRO A 122 -16.00 10.96 -17.64
C PRO A 122 -15.76 9.45 -17.46
N ASN A 123 -14.63 9.06 -16.86
CA ASN A 123 -14.29 7.67 -16.59
C ASN A 123 -14.74 7.19 -15.21
N ALA A 124 -15.37 8.04 -14.40
CA ALA A 124 -15.86 7.65 -13.08
C ALA A 124 -16.81 6.43 -13.18
N GLY A 125 -16.54 5.40 -12.38
CA GLY A 125 -17.32 4.16 -12.37
C GLY A 125 -16.95 3.15 -13.48
N LEU A 126 -15.99 3.46 -14.34
CA LEU A 126 -15.44 2.52 -15.31
C LEU A 126 -14.14 1.91 -14.78
N ALA A 127 -13.92 0.63 -15.11
CA ALA A 127 -12.60 0.02 -14.92
C ALA A 127 -11.60 0.70 -15.87
N PRO A 128 -10.40 1.05 -15.40
CA PRO A 128 -9.40 1.66 -16.26
C PRO A 128 -8.98 0.67 -17.35
N GLN A 129 -8.70 1.20 -18.53
CA GLN A 129 -8.20 0.42 -19.66
C GLN A 129 -6.94 1.07 -20.18
N ASP A 130 -5.95 0.23 -20.46
CA ASP A 130 -4.68 0.64 -21.02
C ASP A 130 -4.89 1.32 -22.38
N ARG A 131 -4.15 2.40 -22.64
CA ARG A 131 -4.25 3.21 -23.87
C ARG A 131 -3.91 2.44 -25.16
N TRP A 132 -3.11 1.38 -25.04
CA TRP A 132 -2.76 0.48 -26.13
C TRP A 132 -3.77 -0.65 -26.28
N ALA A 133 -4.66 -0.86 -25.30
CA ALA A 133 -5.81 -1.72 -25.45
C ALA A 133 -6.90 -1.03 -26.28
N ASN A 134 -7.75 -1.82 -26.95
CA ASN A 134 -8.92 -1.28 -27.63
C ASN A 134 -10.05 -1.14 -26.60
N PRO A 135 -10.40 0.08 -26.12
CA PRO A 135 -11.29 0.22 -25.00
C PRO A 135 -12.68 -0.32 -25.35
N SER A 136 -13.19 -1.21 -24.50
CA SER A 136 -14.42 -1.98 -24.73
C SER A 136 -15.57 -1.55 -23.82
N ASN A 137 -15.29 -0.78 -22.77
CA ASN A 137 -16.26 -0.36 -21.76
C ASN A 137 -16.67 1.13 -21.86
N GLY A 138 -16.19 1.84 -22.89
CA GLY A 138 -16.45 3.27 -23.06
C GLY A 138 -15.47 4.19 -22.32
N TYR A 139 -14.35 3.66 -21.82
CA TYR A 139 -13.28 4.46 -21.24
C TYR A 139 -12.77 5.51 -22.23
N ALA A 140 -12.79 6.77 -21.81
CA ALA A 140 -12.28 7.90 -22.55
C ALA A 140 -10.76 7.99 -22.36
N GLU A 141 -10.02 7.93 -23.48
CA GLU A 141 -8.56 8.06 -23.48
C GLU A 141 -8.11 9.47 -23.04
N PRO A 142 -7.36 9.62 -21.93
CA PRO A 142 -6.85 10.91 -21.49
C PRO A 142 -5.69 11.45 -22.34
N PHE A 143 -4.95 10.57 -23.04
CA PHE A 143 -3.79 10.90 -23.86
C PHE A 143 -4.05 10.55 -25.34
N GLY A 144 -4.63 11.50 -26.08
CA GLY A 144 -4.70 11.42 -27.55
C GLY A 144 -3.38 11.82 -28.20
N ASP A 145 -3.40 12.77 -29.14
CA ASP A 145 -2.18 13.43 -29.66
C ASP A 145 -1.50 14.38 -28.61
N GLY A 146 -2.02 14.37 -27.38
CA GLY A 146 -1.67 15.16 -26.21
C GLY A 146 -2.69 14.92 -25.09
N ALA A 147 -2.48 15.52 -23.91
CA ALA A 147 -3.50 15.45 -22.84
C ALA A 147 -4.79 16.12 -23.30
N ALA A 148 -5.91 15.41 -23.24
CA ALA A 148 -7.21 15.98 -23.58
C ALA A 148 -7.56 17.15 -22.65
N ASP A 149 -8.23 18.19 -23.15
CA ASP A 149 -8.56 19.40 -22.36
C ASP A 149 -9.32 19.09 -21.07
N TRP A 150 -10.19 18.08 -21.10
CA TRP A 150 -10.96 17.62 -19.95
C TRP A 150 -10.10 16.84 -18.94
N ALA A 151 -9.03 16.18 -19.39
CA ALA A 151 -8.17 15.34 -18.57
C ALA A 151 -7.05 16.15 -17.89
N ALA A 152 -6.60 17.24 -18.51
CA ALA A 152 -5.56 18.12 -17.98
C ALA A 152 -5.76 18.55 -16.50
N PRO A 153 -6.96 18.97 -16.05
CA PRO A 153 -7.17 19.34 -14.65
C PRO A 153 -7.20 18.15 -13.66
N LEU A 154 -7.27 16.91 -14.15
CA LEU A 154 -7.36 15.71 -13.31
C LEU A 154 -5.99 15.10 -12.97
N ARG A 155 -4.95 15.46 -13.74
CA ARG A 155 -3.60 14.90 -13.65
C ARG A 155 -2.84 15.41 -12.42
N GLY A 156 -1.99 14.56 -11.83
CA GLY A 156 -1.10 14.95 -10.73
C GLY A 156 -1.79 15.01 -9.36
N PHE A 157 -2.96 14.39 -9.25
CA PHE A 157 -3.71 14.28 -7.99
C PHE A 157 -3.98 12.81 -7.69
N SER A 158 -3.85 12.42 -6.42
CA SER A 158 -4.34 11.12 -5.96
C SER A 158 -5.87 11.04 -6.02
N HIS A 159 -6.42 9.90 -6.42
CA HIS A 159 -7.87 9.73 -6.57
C HIS A 159 -8.35 8.29 -6.36
N LEU A 160 -9.67 8.15 -6.20
CA LEU A 160 -10.39 6.87 -6.21
C LEU A 160 -11.12 6.72 -7.55
N GLY A 161 -10.77 5.69 -8.31
CA GLY A 161 -11.39 5.34 -9.58
C GLY A 161 -11.18 6.39 -10.68
N GLY A 162 -11.80 6.18 -11.84
CA GLY A 162 -11.83 7.16 -12.92
C GLY A 162 -10.61 7.10 -13.85
N THR A 163 -10.23 8.27 -14.36
CA THR A 163 -9.12 8.47 -15.30
C THR A 163 -7.78 8.21 -14.60
N THR A 164 -7.02 7.25 -15.12
CA THR A 164 -5.64 6.94 -14.69
C THR A 164 -4.64 7.76 -15.49
N PHE A 165 -3.56 8.19 -14.85
CA PHE A 165 -2.44 8.93 -15.42
C PHE A 165 -1.10 8.19 -15.27
N HIS A 166 -1.16 6.86 -15.12
CA HIS A 166 0.02 6.00 -15.07
C HIS A 166 0.97 6.27 -16.24
N ALA A 167 2.27 6.29 -15.94
CA ALA A 167 3.31 6.58 -16.91
C ALA A 167 3.74 5.33 -17.72
N GLN A 168 3.49 4.13 -17.18
CA GLN A 168 3.92 2.83 -17.70
C GLN A 168 2.74 1.92 -18.08
N ASP A 169 2.78 0.65 -17.73
CA ASP A 169 1.72 -0.32 -17.99
C ASP A 169 0.64 -0.21 -16.90
N LEU A 170 -0.62 -0.36 -17.30
CA LEU A 170 -1.74 -0.49 -16.36
C LEU A 170 -1.81 -1.93 -15.85
N PRO A 171 -1.83 -2.20 -14.54
CA PRO A 171 -1.94 -3.55 -14.04
C PRO A 171 -3.31 -4.16 -14.36
N ASP A 172 -3.28 -5.45 -14.72
CA ASP A 172 -4.49 -6.21 -14.97
C ASP A 172 -5.35 -6.35 -13.69
N GLY A 173 -6.67 -6.29 -13.87
CA GLY A 173 -7.63 -6.59 -12.80
C GLY A 173 -8.06 -5.40 -11.95
N LEU A 174 -7.64 -4.17 -12.29
CA LEU A 174 -8.23 -2.98 -11.71
C LEU A 174 -9.74 -2.89 -12.04
N THR A 175 -10.52 -2.64 -11.01
CA THR A 175 -11.96 -2.38 -11.02
C THR A 175 -12.20 -0.87 -11.04
N PRO A 176 -13.46 -0.38 -11.08
CA PRO A 176 -13.73 1.03 -10.84
C PRO A 176 -13.33 1.54 -9.45
N TRP A 177 -13.03 0.64 -8.51
CA TRP A 177 -12.73 0.94 -7.11
C TRP A 177 -11.24 0.78 -6.79
N PHE A 178 -10.39 1.47 -7.54
CA PHE A 178 -8.94 1.51 -7.29
C PHE A 178 -8.48 2.89 -6.80
N LEU A 179 -7.48 2.92 -5.93
CA LEU A 179 -6.74 4.12 -5.58
C LEU A 179 -5.58 4.28 -6.56
N GLU A 180 -5.48 5.45 -7.16
CA GLU A 180 -4.25 5.93 -7.79
C GLU A 180 -3.65 6.99 -6.87
N LEU A 181 -2.46 6.73 -6.35
CA LEU A 181 -1.78 7.60 -5.40
C LEU A 181 -0.54 8.18 -6.08
N GLU A 182 -0.57 9.51 -6.25
CA GLU A 182 0.59 10.32 -6.59
C GLU A 182 1.52 10.47 -5.38
N GLU A 183 2.69 11.05 -5.58
CA GLU A 183 3.61 11.35 -4.48
C GLU A 183 2.96 12.31 -3.46
N PHE A 184 2.89 11.89 -2.20
CA PHE A 184 2.42 12.75 -1.11
C PHE A 184 3.19 12.50 0.18
N GLY A 185 3.47 13.58 0.92
CA GLY A 185 4.29 13.52 2.12
C GLY A 185 5.67 12.93 1.83
N PRO A 186 6.14 11.92 2.60
CA PRO A 186 7.41 11.24 2.33
C PRO A 186 7.28 10.06 1.34
N LEU A 187 6.07 9.75 0.84
CA LEU A 187 5.89 8.68 -0.14
C LEU A 187 6.36 9.19 -1.50
N ASN A 188 7.41 8.58 -2.01
CA ASN A 188 7.97 8.86 -3.32
C ASN A 188 7.82 7.62 -4.19
N PHE A 189 7.34 7.83 -5.41
CA PHE A 189 7.04 6.80 -6.38
C PHE A 189 7.89 7.02 -7.65
N GLY A 190 9.05 7.67 -7.51
CA GLY A 190 10.01 7.87 -8.60
C GLY A 190 9.46 8.64 -9.80
N GLY A 191 8.44 9.49 -9.61
CA GLY A 191 7.72 10.17 -10.69
C GLY A 191 6.54 9.38 -11.30
N GLY A 192 6.26 8.20 -10.74
CA GLY A 192 5.10 7.35 -11.03
C GLY A 192 3.94 7.49 -10.06
N CYS A 193 2.97 6.59 -10.19
CA CYS A 193 1.83 6.47 -9.28
C CYS A 193 1.68 5.03 -8.76
N LEU A 194 1.23 4.90 -7.51
CA LEU A 194 0.82 3.63 -6.93
C LEU A 194 -0.63 3.34 -7.28
N GLN A 195 -0.92 2.12 -7.70
CA GLN A 195 -2.27 1.64 -8.00
C GLN A 195 -2.64 0.51 -7.05
N LEU A 196 -3.74 0.68 -6.31
CA LEU A 196 -4.27 -0.32 -5.39
C LEU A 196 -5.77 -0.49 -5.59
N ASP A 197 -6.19 -1.67 -6.00
CA ASP A 197 -7.60 -2.01 -6.09
C ASP A 197 -8.18 -2.43 -4.74
N LEU A 198 -9.35 -1.89 -4.40
CA LEU A 198 -10.03 -2.14 -3.12
C LEU A 198 -10.93 -3.39 -3.16
N GLU A 199 -11.20 -3.96 -4.34
CA GLU A 199 -12.07 -5.11 -4.56
C GLU A 199 -11.31 -6.36 -5.02
N SER A 200 -10.43 -6.22 -6.00
CA SER A 200 -9.71 -7.33 -6.67
C SER A 200 -8.36 -7.65 -6.05
N ASP A 201 -7.86 -6.80 -5.16
CA ASP A 201 -6.52 -6.89 -4.54
C ASP A 201 -5.35 -6.68 -5.52
N THR A 202 -5.63 -6.23 -6.75
CA THR A 202 -4.60 -5.78 -7.70
C THR A 202 -3.78 -4.66 -7.07
N PHE A 203 -2.46 -4.75 -7.18
CA PHE A 203 -1.52 -3.77 -6.68
C PHE A 203 -0.35 -3.66 -7.64
N ASP A 204 0.01 -2.44 -8.00
CA ASP A 204 1.23 -2.14 -8.74
C ASP A 204 1.72 -0.72 -8.50
N TRP A 205 2.91 -0.43 -8.99
CA TRP A 205 3.49 0.89 -9.08
C TRP A 205 4.04 1.11 -10.49
N ALA A 206 3.55 2.16 -11.15
CA ALA A 206 3.93 2.47 -12.54
C ALA A 206 4.71 3.78 -12.58
N CYS A 207 5.98 3.75 -13.02
CA CYS A 207 6.87 4.92 -13.16
C CYS A 207 7.00 5.52 -14.55
#